data_AF-A0A8T8SBS6-F1
#
_entry.id   AF-A0A8T8SBS6-F1
#
_cell.length_a   1.000
_cell.length_b   1.000
_cell.length_c   1.000
_cell.angle_alpha   90.00
_cell.angle_beta   90.00
_cell.angle_gamma   90.00
#
_symmetry.space_group_name_H-M   'P 1'
#
loop_
_entity.id
_entity.type
_entity.pdbx_description
1 polymer ?
#
loop_
_entity_poly.entity_id
_entity_poly.type
_entity_poly.pdbx_seq_one_letter_code
_entity_poly.pdbx_strand_id
1 'polypeptide(L)'
;MSSHLQAHYRKADRIMLGVLWLMFLYALGLAAWHSTWAQALLVGGTTVITMSLLQQLIPGRRLLRCCIAAAFMVMSALHINQSGGMVEMHFGIFVLLAFMVFYRDWLPIVVAATVIAVHHLSFFALQLQGAGVIVVPQGSWPTIFLHAFYVVLESAILIYLAQQTYGEAREGAALRQTAEHLTQREGSVDLRYRSAEAGEVVQGFNRFLDQLDELVSETIGDSRDLDQLGRQLSAATAELRQGAQRQQHEVGYMSEAMRQMGRAIDEVAGHADQAALSAQTATRQASEGSAAVALIRREISSLATHIEGTDQEV
;
A
#
# COMPACT_ATOMS: atom_id res chain seq x y z
N MET A 1 1.10 -26.38 -6.41
CA MET A 1 2.42 -26.02 -5.84
C MET A 1 2.95 -24.85 -6.64
N SER A 2 3.30 -23.73 -6.02
CA SER A 2 3.72 -22.53 -6.75
C SER A 2 4.96 -22.82 -7.60
N SER A 3 5.04 -22.22 -8.78
CA SER A 3 6.14 -22.42 -9.75
C SER A 3 7.52 -22.19 -9.12
N HIS A 4 7.60 -21.30 -8.11
CA HIS A 4 8.81 -20.95 -7.40
C HIS A 4 9.32 -22.03 -6.45
N LEU A 5 8.46 -22.71 -5.70
CA LEU A 5 8.90 -23.84 -4.87
C LEU A 5 9.42 -24.99 -5.73
N GLN A 6 8.80 -25.23 -6.89
CA GLN A 6 9.28 -26.25 -7.83
C GLN A 6 10.68 -25.90 -8.38
N ALA A 7 10.92 -24.64 -8.74
CA ALA A 7 12.23 -24.18 -9.19
C ALA A 7 13.29 -24.31 -8.08
N HIS A 8 12.92 -24.00 -6.82
CA HIS A 8 13.77 -24.21 -5.66
C HIS A 8 14.16 -25.69 -5.49
N TYR A 9 13.21 -26.62 -5.57
CA TYR A 9 13.50 -28.05 -5.45
C TYR A 9 14.43 -28.56 -6.55
N ARG A 10 14.24 -28.12 -7.80
CA ARG A 10 15.17 -28.48 -8.89
C ARG A 10 16.58 -27.92 -8.69
N LYS A 11 16.70 -26.74 -8.09
CA LYS A 11 18.00 -26.17 -7.71
C LYS A 11 18.64 -26.99 -6.59
N ALA A 12 17.86 -27.34 -5.57
CA ALA A 12 18.30 -28.19 -4.47
C ALA A 12 18.80 -29.55 -4.96
N ASP A 13 18.08 -30.22 -5.86
CA ASP A 13 18.51 -31.50 -6.44
C ASP A 13 19.88 -31.41 -7.11
N ARG A 14 20.14 -30.36 -7.89
CA ARG A 14 21.45 -30.14 -8.53
C ARG A 14 22.57 -29.94 -7.51
N ILE A 15 22.31 -29.16 -6.46
CA ILE A 15 23.30 -28.93 -5.40
C ILE A 15 23.60 -30.26 -4.67
N MET A 16 22.57 -31.01 -4.29
CA MET A 16 22.73 -32.26 -3.55
C MET A 16 23.40 -33.36 -4.38
N LEU A 17 23.11 -33.43 -5.68
CA LEU A 17 23.84 -34.33 -6.57
C LEU A 17 25.34 -33.95 -6.67
N GLY A 18 25.65 -32.64 -6.70
CA GLY A 18 27.04 -32.18 -6.62
C GLY A 18 27.74 -32.65 -5.34
N VAL A 19 27.05 -32.59 -4.21
CA VAL A 19 27.57 -33.12 -2.93
C VAL A 19 27.74 -34.64 -2.98
N LEU A 20 26.81 -35.39 -3.57
CA LEU A 20 26.95 -36.84 -3.76
C LEU A 20 28.18 -37.21 -4.60
N TRP A 21 28.44 -36.48 -5.69
CA TRP A 21 29.65 -36.67 -6.50
C TRP A 21 30.92 -36.38 -5.70
N LEU A 22 30.93 -35.32 -4.89
CA LEU A 22 32.05 -35.01 -3.99
C LEU A 22 32.28 -36.13 -2.97
N MET A 23 31.21 -36.65 -2.37
CA MET A 23 31.30 -37.80 -1.45
C MET A 23 31.85 -39.05 -2.15
N PHE A 24 31.49 -39.27 -3.42
CA PHE A 24 32.05 -40.39 -4.18
C PHE A 24 33.53 -40.21 -4.49
N LEU A 25 33.97 -39.00 -4.88
CA LEU A 25 35.39 -38.70 -5.04
C LEU A 25 36.17 -38.93 -3.74
N TYR A 26 35.59 -38.54 -2.61
CA TYR A 26 36.17 -38.81 -1.30
C TYR A 26 36.23 -40.31 -0.98
N ALA A 27 35.19 -41.09 -1.33
CA ALA A 27 35.19 -42.55 -1.20
C ALA A 27 36.30 -43.22 -2.04
N LEU A 28 36.60 -42.69 -3.23
CA LEU A 28 37.72 -43.14 -4.05
C LEU A 28 39.08 -42.82 -3.39
N GLY A 29 39.19 -41.66 -2.74
CA GLY A 29 40.38 -41.31 -1.94
C GLY A 29 40.60 -42.27 -0.78
N LEU A 30 39.54 -42.58 -0.02
CA LEU A 30 39.58 -43.59 1.04
C LEU A 30 39.90 -44.99 0.49
N ALA A 31 39.38 -45.34 -0.70
CA ALA A 31 39.68 -46.61 -1.34
C ALA A 31 41.17 -46.76 -1.71
N ALA A 32 41.82 -45.68 -2.16
CA ALA A 32 43.25 -45.68 -2.45
C ALA A 32 44.09 -45.92 -1.18
N TRP A 33 43.65 -45.39 -0.03
CA TRP A 33 44.36 -45.55 1.25
C TRP A 33 44.10 -46.90 1.91
N HIS A 34 42.84 -47.34 1.96
CA HIS A 34 42.40 -48.52 2.70
C HIS A 34 42.21 -49.77 1.81
N SER A 35 42.57 -49.71 0.53
CA SER A 35 42.39 -50.80 -0.45
C SER A 35 40.94 -51.29 -0.61
N THR A 36 39.96 -50.39 -0.48
CA THR A 36 38.50 -50.71 -0.52
C THR A 36 37.83 -50.37 -1.87
N TRP A 37 38.58 -50.48 -2.98
CA TRP A 37 38.12 -50.12 -4.33
C TRP A 37 36.79 -50.77 -4.75
N ALA A 38 36.59 -52.04 -4.39
CA ALA A 38 35.34 -52.73 -4.69
C ALA A 38 34.14 -52.05 -4.01
N GLN A 39 34.26 -51.65 -2.75
CA GLN A 39 33.19 -50.96 -2.02
C GLN A 39 32.90 -49.58 -2.63
N ALA A 40 33.95 -48.81 -2.94
CA ALA A 40 33.79 -47.49 -3.55
C ALA A 40 33.07 -47.56 -4.90
N LEU A 41 33.49 -48.45 -5.79
CA LEU A 41 32.90 -48.55 -7.13
C LEU A 41 31.50 -49.18 -7.10
N LEU A 42 31.31 -50.26 -6.34
CA LEU A 42 30.03 -50.97 -6.30
C LEU A 42 28.98 -50.20 -5.50
N VAL A 43 29.28 -49.69 -4.32
CA VAL A 43 28.29 -48.97 -3.50
C VAL A 43 28.25 -47.50 -3.89
N GLY A 44 29.41 -46.85 -3.92
CA GLY A 44 29.49 -45.42 -4.22
C GLY A 44 29.14 -45.10 -5.68
N GLY A 45 29.75 -45.83 -6.62
CA GLY A 45 29.52 -45.64 -8.06
C GLY A 45 28.06 -45.88 -8.45
N THR A 46 27.47 -47.00 -8.01
CA THR A 46 26.06 -47.28 -8.31
C THR A 46 25.12 -46.27 -7.67
N THR A 47 25.39 -45.82 -6.45
CA THR A 47 24.57 -44.79 -5.77
C THR A 47 24.55 -43.50 -6.58
N VAL A 48 25.72 -42.98 -6.96
CA VAL A 48 25.82 -41.72 -7.69
C VAL A 48 25.27 -41.81 -9.12
N ILE A 49 25.51 -42.93 -9.83
CA ILE A 49 24.93 -43.15 -11.16
C ILE A 49 23.41 -43.23 -11.08
N THR A 50 22.87 -43.99 -10.12
CA THR A 50 21.41 -44.14 -9.94
C THR A 50 20.76 -42.81 -9.62
N MET A 51 21.35 -42.02 -8.71
CA MET A 51 20.81 -40.69 -8.38
C MET A 51 20.93 -39.70 -9.55
N SER A 52 22.02 -39.76 -10.32
CA SER A 52 22.19 -38.93 -11.52
C SER A 52 21.12 -39.25 -12.57
N LEU A 53 20.78 -40.51 -12.75
CA LEU A 53 19.70 -40.95 -13.65
C LEU A 53 18.33 -40.52 -13.13
N LEU A 54 18.02 -40.79 -11.85
CA LEU A 54 16.74 -40.40 -11.26
C LEU A 54 16.52 -38.89 -11.30
N GLN A 55 17.57 -38.08 -11.15
CA GLN A 55 17.45 -36.63 -11.27
C GLN A 55 17.01 -36.19 -12.67
N GLN A 56 17.42 -36.88 -13.73
CA GLN A 56 16.98 -36.57 -15.09
C GLN A 56 15.50 -36.97 -15.30
N LEU A 57 15.05 -38.04 -14.65
CA LEU A 57 13.70 -38.59 -14.82
C LEU A 57 12.63 -37.89 -13.97
N ILE A 58 12.95 -37.55 -12.72
CA ILE A 58 11.98 -37.03 -11.73
C ILE A 58 12.46 -35.77 -10.99
N PRO A 59 12.96 -34.72 -11.68
CA PRO A 59 13.52 -33.53 -11.05
C PRO A 59 12.46 -32.74 -10.26
N GLY A 60 12.81 -32.36 -9.03
CA GLY A 60 12.00 -31.59 -8.10
C GLY A 60 10.83 -32.36 -7.50
N ARG A 61 10.74 -33.69 -7.70
CA ARG A 61 9.71 -34.52 -7.07
C ARG A 61 10.09 -34.88 -5.64
N ARG A 62 9.11 -35.05 -4.76
CA ARG A 62 9.33 -35.49 -3.37
C ARG A 62 10.06 -36.82 -3.26
N LEU A 63 9.78 -37.75 -4.18
CA LEU A 63 10.45 -39.05 -4.23
C LEU A 63 11.98 -38.89 -4.39
N LEU A 64 12.43 -38.05 -5.34
CA LEU A 64 13.86 -37.83 -5.57
C LEU A 64 14.57 -37.27 -4.33
N ARG A 65 13.92 -36.35 -3.61
CA ARG A 65 14.46 -35.78 -2.36
C ARG A 65 14.67 -36.85 -1.29
N CYS A 66 13.73 -37.80 -1.18
CA CYS A 66 13.84 -38.94 -0.27
C CYS A 66 14.93 -39.93 -0.74
N CYS A 67 15.04 -40.17 -2.05
CA CYS A 67 16.09 -41.01 -2.61
C CYS A 67 17.49 -40.42 -2.36
N ILE A 68 17.66 -39.10 -2.52
CA ILE A 68 18.92 -38.39 -2.23
C ILE A 68 19.24 -38.46 -0.73
N ALA A 69 18.25 -38.27 0.14
CA ALA A 69 18.43 -38.44 1.58
C ALA A 69 18.94 -39.84 1.93
N ALA A 70 18.33 -40.88 1.37
CA ALA A 70 18.80 -42.26 1.54
C ALA A 70 20.21 -42.47 0.96
N ALA A 71 20.48 -41.91 -0.22
CA ALA A 71 21.80 -41.99 -0.87
C ALA A 71 22.90 -41.33 -0.02
N PHE A 72 22.64 -40.19 0.62
CA PHE A 72 23.58 -39.58 1.56
C PHE A 72 23.89 -40.52 2.72
N MET A 73 22.89 -41.17 3.31
CA MET A 73 23.12 -42.12 4.39
C MET A 73 23.89 -43.36 3.94
N VAL A 74 23.64 -43.87 2.73
CA VAL A 74 24.40 -44.96 2.13
C VAL A 74 25.87 -44.56 1.89
N MET A 75 26.11 -43.35 1.39
CA MET A 75 27.47 -42.84 1.19
C MET A 75 28.20 -42.61 2.52
N SER A 76 27.53 -42.10 3.55
CA SER A 76 28.09 -41.99 4.90
C SER A 76 28.42 -43.35 5.49
N ALA A 77 27.53 -44.33 5.36
CA ALA A 77 27.77 -45.71 5.78
C ALA A 77 29.00 -46.32 5.09
N LEU A 78 29.14 -46.09 3.77
CA LEU A 78 30.33 -46.50 3.01
C LEU A 78 31.60 -45.86 3.58
N HIS A 79 31.61 -44.54 3.81
CA HIS A 79 32.77 -43.84 4.35
C HIS A 79 33.15 -44.33 5.76
N ILE A 80 32.15 -44.57 6.62
CA ILE A 80 32.36 -45.15 7.95
C ILE A 80 33.02 -46.52 7.81
N ASN A 81 32.49 -47.40 6.97
CA ASN A 81 33.05 -48.73 6.79
C ASN A 81 34.47 -48.70 6.17
N GLN A 82 34.72 -47.86 5.15
CA GLN A 82 36.03 -47.74 4.51
C GLN A 82 37.11 -47.21 5.46
N SER A 83 36.73 -46.36 6.41
CA SER A 83 37.62 -45.85 7.45
C SER A 83 37.84 -46.82 8.61
N GLY A 84 37.21 -48.00 8.59
CA GLY A 84 37.25 -48.92 9.72
C GLY A 84 36.47 -48.39 10.94
N GLY A 85 35.39 -47.65 10.72
CA GLY A 85 34.48 -47.18 11.77
C GLY A 85 35.01 -46.01 12.60
N MET A 86 35.82 -45.12 12.02
CA MET A 86 36.29 -43.91 12.71
C MET A 86 35.11 -43.05 13.17
N VAL A 87 35.18 -42.56 14.41
CA VAL A 87 34.10 -41.77 15.01
C VAL A 87 33.91 -40.46 14.26
N GLU A 88 34.98 -39.84 13.78
CA GLU A 88 34.97 -38.59 13.03
C GLU A 88 34.13 -38.69 11.75
N MET A 89 34.06 -39.88 11.14
CA MET A 89 33.30 -40.12 9.92
C MET A 89 31.78 -40.13 10.17
N HIS A 90 31.36 -40.38 11.42
CA HIS A 90 29.96 -40.30 11.82
C HIS A 90 29.45 -38.85 11.84
N PHE A 91 30.34 -37.86 12.02
CA PHE A 91 29.94 -36.45 11.93
C PHE A 91 29.33 -36.08 10.58
N GLY A 92 29.73 -36.78 9.50
CA GLY A 92 29.15 -36.60 8.17
C GLY A 92 27.64 -36.84 8.13
N ILE A 93 27.10 -37.71 9.00
CA ILE A 93 25.65 -37.99 9.08
C ILE A 93 24.90 -36.74 9.51
N PHE A 94 25.32 -36.10 10.60
CA PHE A 94 24.71 -34.87 11.14
C PHE A 94 24.79 -33.72 10.13
N VAL A 95 25.96 -33.55 9.50
CA VAL A 95 26.16 -32.53 8.45
C VAL A 95 25.18 -32.73 7.28
N LEU A 96 25.00 -33.97 6.81
CA LEU A 96 24.11 -34.25 5.68
C LEU A 96 22.63 -34.23 6.06
N LEU A 97 22.28 -34.55 7.31
CA LEU A 97 20.93 -34.31 7.84
C LEU A 97 20.62 -32.81 7.82
N ALA A 98 21.54 -31.95 8.26
CA ALA A 98 21.37 -30.50 8.19
C ALA A 98 21.17 -30.00 6.75
N PHE A 99 21.86 -30.59 5.76
CA PHE A 99 21.67 -30.24 4.35
C PHE A 99 20.23 -30.50 3.86
N MET A 100 19.52 -31.47 4.43
CA MET A 100 18.13 -31.76 4.08
C MET A 100 17.18 -30.60 4.39
N VAL A 101 17.50 -29.71 5.33
CA VAL A 101 16.70 -28.50 5.59
C VAL A 101 16.62 -27.61 4.36
N PHE A 102 17.63 -27.64 3.47
CA PHE A 102 17.58 -26.88 2.22
C PHE A 102 16.40 -27.28 1.33
N TYR A 103 15.92 -28.53 1.43
CA TYR A 103 14.72 -28.97 0.73
C TYR A 103 13.41 -28.41 1.30
N ARG A 104 13.42 -27.79 2.48
CA ARG A 104 12.22 -27.28 3.17
C ARG A 104 11.09 -28.32 3.20
N ASP A 105 11.47 -29.57 3.44
CA ASP A 105 10.56 -30.71 3.52
C ASP A 105 11.05 -31.62 4.65
N TRP A 106 10.14 -31.96 5.54
CA TRP A 106 10.44 -32.77 6.70
C TRP A 106 10.68 -34.25 6.36
N LEU A 107 10.08 -34.74 5.26
CA LEU A 107 10.10 -36.17 4.96
C LEU A 107 11.50 -36.70 4.58
N PRO A 108 12.32 -36.02 3.77
CA PRO A 108 13.71 -36.43 3.52
C PRO A 108 14.54 -36.58 4.79
N ILE A 109 14.33 -35.73 5.80
CA ILE A 109 15.02 -35.83 7.10
C ILE A 109 14.63 -37.13 7.80
N VAL A 110 13.33 -37.44 7.87
CA VAL A 110 12.84 -38.70 8.45
C VAL A 110 13.37 -39.92 7.71
N VAL A 111 13.42 -39.87 6.38
CA VAL A 111 13.96 -40.94 5.55
C VAL A 111 15.45 -41.16 5.84
N ALA A 112 16.25 -40.10 5.87
CA ALA A 112 17.67 -40.19 6.22
C ALA A 112 17.86 -40.77 7.64
N ALA A 113 17.16 -40.23 8.64
CA ALA A 113 17.22 -40.72 10.02
C ALA A 113 16.83 -42.21 10.13
N THR A 114 15.83 -42.64 9.38
CA THR A 114 15.39 -44.04 9.36
C THR A 114 16.43 -44.95 8.71
N VAL A 115 16.98 -44.57 7.55
CA VAL A 115 17.99 -45.35 6.84
C VAL A 115 19.25 -45.51 7.70
N ILE A 116 19.70 -44.44 8.33
CA ILE A 116 20.92 -44.48 9.15
C ILE A 116 20.71 -45.23 10.46
N ALA A 117 19.52 -45.15 11.07
CA ALA A 117 19.16 -45.98 12.22
C ALA A 117 19.16 -47.46 11.85
N VAL A 118 18.50 -47.85 10.75
CA VAL A 118 18.51 -49.24 10.27
C VAL A 118 19.94 -49.71 10.02
N HIS A 119 20.78 -48.90 9.36
CA HIS A 119 22.19 -49.19 9.16
C HIS A 119 22.90 -49.44 10.50
N HIS A 120 22.86 -48.50 11.45
CA HIS A 120 23.61 -48.63 12.70
C HIS A 120 23.14 -49.80 13.56
N LEU A 121 21.84 -50.07 13.64
CA LEU A 121 21.35 -51.22 14.40
C LEU A 121 21.72 -52.55 13.74
N SER A 122 21.46 -52.69 12.44
CA SER A 122 21.68 -53.96 11.73
C SER A 122 23.15 -54.25 11.46
N PHE A 123 23.94 -53.25 11.06
CA PHE A 123 25.36 -53.45 10.77
C PHE A 123 26.18 -53.59 12.05
N PHE A 124 25.78 -52.99 13.16
CA PHE A 124 26.41 -53.27 14.45
C PHE A 124 26.13 -54.72 14.91
N ALA A 125 24.90 -55.22 14.73
CA ALA A 125 24.60 -56.63 15.00
C ALA A 125 25.44 -57.58 14.12
N LEU A 126 25.63 -57.26 12.84
CA LEU A 126 26.48 -58.01 11.92
C LEU A 126 27.97 -57.91 12.28
N GLN A 127 28.44 -56.74 12.73
CA GLN A 127 29.79 -56.55 13.21
C GLN A 127 30.09 -57.45 14.41
N LEU A 128 29.16 -57.56 15.37
CA LEU A 128 29.30 -58.46 16.53
C LEU A 128 29.38 -59.95 16.12
N GLN A 129 28.84 -60.31 14.97
CA GLN A 129 28.91 -61.66 14.41
C GLN A 129 30.17 -61.89 13.53
N GLY A 130 31.02 -60.87 13.37
CA GLY A 130 32.24 -60.98 12.57
C GLY A 130 32.02 -60.93 11.05
N ALA A 131 30.90 -60.37 10.57
CA ALA A 131 30.53 -60.34 9.15
C ALA A 131 31.36 -59.40 8.25
N GLY A 132 32.52 -58.91 8.73
CA GLY A 132 33.44 -58.07 7.95
C GLY A 132 32.95 -56.64 7.68
N VAL A 133 31.87 -56.19 8.34
CA VAL A 133 31.41 -54.80 8.35
C VAL A 133 31.79 -54.13 9.67
N ILE A 134 32.21 -52.87 9.60
CA ILE A 134 32.69 -52.12 10.77
C ILE A 134 31.94 -50.79 10.84
N VAL A 135 31.12 -50.63 11.87
CA VAL A 135 30.41 -49.40 12.21
C VAL A 135 31.17 -48.67 13.31
N VAL A 136 31.39 -49.32 14.45
CA VAL A 136 32.12 -48.76 15.60
C VAL A 136 33.03 -49.84 16.19
N PRO A 137 34.35 -49.78 16.01
CA PRO A 137 35.29 -50.89 16.31
C PRO A 137 35.23 -51.41 17.75
N GLN A 138 35.05 -50.51 18.72
CA GLN A 138 34.96 -50.81 20.15
C GLN A 138 33.58 -50.38 20.70
N GLY A 139 32.55 -50.40 19.85
CA GLY A 139 31.21 -49.96 20.20
C GLY A 139 30.47 -50.96 21.07
N SER A 140 29.48 -50.47 21.81
CA SER A 140 28.53 -51.27 22.57
C SER A 140 27.10 -50.88 22.21
N TRP A 141 26.10 -51.72 22.52
CA TRP A 141 24.69 -51.36 22.31
C TRP A 141 24.30 -50.01 22.95
N PRO A 142 24.71 -49.70 24.21
CA PRO A 142 24.53 -48.36 24.77
C PRO A 142 25.12 -47.23 23.92
N THR A 143 26.28 -47.42 23.29
CA THR A 143 26.88 -46.42 22.38
C THR A 143 25.97 -46.15 21.19
N ILE A 144 25.40 -47.20 20.58
CA ILE A 144 24.47 -47.07 19.45
C ILE A 144 23.18 -46.38 19.87
N PHE A 145 22.61 -46.73 21.02
CA PHE A 145 21.40 -46.06 21.52
C PHE A 145 21.64 -44.60 21.88
N LEU A 146 22.78 -44.27 22.48
CA LEU A 146 23.18 -42.89 22.74
C LEU A 146 23.32 -42.10 21.43
N HIS A 147 23.96 -42.70 20.42
CA HIS A 147 24.09 -42.08 19.11
C HIS A 147 22.73 -41.86 18.43
N ALA A 148 21.85 -42.87 18.47
CA ALA A 148 20.49 -42.78 17.93
C ALA A 148 19.67 -41.67 18.63
N PHE A 149 19.85 -41.49 19.94
CA PHE A 149 19.22 -40.40 20.69
C PHE A 149 19.58 -39.03 20.11
N TYR A 150 20.85 -38.77 19.80
CA TYR A 150 21.27 -37.51 19.19
C TYR A 150 20.72 -37.32 17.77
N VAL A 151 20.64 -38.38 16.97
CA VAL A 151 20.01 -38.32 15.63
C VAL A 151 18.52 -37.97 15.73
N VAL A 152 17.80 -38.52 16.70
CA VAL A 152 16.39 -38.19 16.94
C VAL A 152 16.24 -36.73 17.38
N LEU A 153 17.08 -36.27 18.30
CA LEU A 153 17.06 -34.89 18.80
C LEU A 153 17.35 -33.89 17.68
N GLU A 154 18.40 -34.12 16.89
CA GLU A 154 18.74 -33.27 15.75
C GLU A 154 17.61 -33.29 14.71
N SER A 155 17.12 -34.47 14.32
CA SER A 155 16.05 -34.60 13.33
C SER A 155 14.80 -33.84 13.74
N ALA A 156 14.42 -33.86 15.03
CA ALA A 156 13.28 -33.12 15.54
C ALA A 156 13.41 -31.60 15.30
N ILE A 157 14.59 -31.02 15.60
CA ILE A 157 14.86 -29.60 15.38
C ILE A 157 14.91 -29.28 13.88
N LEU A 158 15.56 -30.12 13.08
CA LEU A 158 15.66 -29.91 11.62
C LEU A 158 14.28 -30.02 10.94
N ILE A 159 13.40 -30.92 11.40
CA ILE A 159 12.02 -31.02 10.93
C ILE A 159 11.26 -29.73 11.24
N TYR A 160 11.36 -29.22 12.47
CA TYR A 160 10.76 -27.95 12.86
C TYR A 160 11.25 -26.79 11.96
N LEU A 161 12.57 -26.66 11.77
CA LEU A 161 13.16 -25.63 10.91
C LEU A 161 12.74 -25.79 9.43
N ALA A 162 12.66 -27.02 8.93
CA ALA A 162 12.22 -27.27 7.56
C ALA A 162 10.76 -26.88 7.34
N GLN A 163 9.89 -27.09 8.33
CA GLN A 163 8.49 -26.67 8.29
C GLN A 163 8.35 -25.15 8.41
N GLN A 164 9.09 -24.53 9.34
CA GLN A 164 9.11 -23.08 9.52
C GLN A 164 9.54 -22.37 8.23
N THR A 165 10.70 -22.74 7.68
CA THR A 165 11.22 -22.14 6.43
C THR A 165 10.36 -22.46 5.20
N TYR A 166 9.59 -23.56 5.23
CA TYR A 166 8.57 -23.83 4.21
C TYR A 166 7.40 -22.83 4.29
N GLY A 167 6.92 -22.52 5.50
CA GLY A 167 5.91 -21.49 5.74
C GLY A 167 6.36 -20.11 5.26
N GLU A 168 7.54 -19.67 5.70
CA GLU A 168 8.15 -18.40 5.28
C GLU A 168 8.29 -18.30 3.74
N ALA A 169 8.66 -19.40 3.09
CA ALA A 169 8.78 -19.45 1.63
C ALA A 169 7.43 -19.29 0.91
N ARG A 170 6.35 -19.83 1.49
CA ARG A 170 4.99 -19.66 0.96
C ARG A 170 4.50 -18.24 1.13
N GLU A 171 4.68 -17.67 2.32
CA GLU A 171 4.33 -16.27 2.59
C GLU A 171 5.07 -15.31 1.64
N GLY A 172 6.38 -15.48 1.48
CA GLY A 172 7.17 -14.68 0.55
C GLY A 172 6.74 -14.84 -0.93
N ALA A 173 6.36 -16.05 -1.34
CA ALA A 173 5.83 -16.28 -2.69
C ALA A 173 4.47 -15.60 -2.89
N ALA A 174 3.62 -15.63 -1.87
CA ALA A 174 2.30 -14.99 -1.88
C ALA A 174 2.42 -13.46 -1.98
N LEU A 175 3.33 -12.86 -1.21
CA LEU A 175 3.61 -11.43 -1.27
C LEU A 175 4.09 -11.00 -2.65
N ARG A 176 5.03 -11.75 -3.24
CA ARG A 176 5.51 -11.43 -4.59
C ARG A 176 4.40 -11.53 -5.62
N GLN A 177 3.59 -12.58 -5.56
CA GLN A 177 2.44 -12.73 -6.46
C GLN A 177 1.45 -11.57 -6.29
N THR A 178 1.21 -11.14 -5.05
CA THR A 178 0.35 -9.98 -4.74
C THR A 178 0.94 -8.71 -5.35
N ALA A 179 2.24 -8.46 -5.16
CA ALA A 179 2.93 -7.31 -5.76
C ALA A 179 2.86 -7.32 -7.30
N GLU A 180 3.04 -8.48 -7.94
CA GLU A 180 2.90 -8.64 -9.40
C GLU A 180 1.47 -8.33 -9.86
N HIS A 181 0.45 -8.73 -9.10
CA HIS A 181 -0.94 -8.40 -9.39
C HIS A 181 -1.24 -6.91 -9.19
N LEU A 182 -0.71 -6.28 -8.14
CA LEU A 182 -0.90 -4.85 -7.86
C LEU A 182 -0.42 -3.99 -9.04
N THR A 183 0.67 -4.40 -9.70
CA THR A 183 1.31 -3.64 -10.79
C THR A 183 1.10 -4.25 -12.18
N GLN A 184 0.14 -5.17 -12.34
CA GLN A 184 -0.03 -5.91 -13.60
C GLN A 184 -0.37 -4.99 -14.79
N ARG A 185 -1.02 -3.86 -14.53
CA ARG A 185 -1.36 -2.84 -15.51
C ARG A 185 -0.41 -1.65 -15.38
N GLU A 186 0.34 -1.36 -16.44
CA GLU A 186 1.18 -0.16 -16.49
C GLU A 186 0.35 1.10 -16.22
N GLY A 187 0.81 1.92 -15.27
CA GLY A 187 0.16 3.19 -14.90
C GLY A 187 -1.04 3.08 -13.98
N SER A 188 -1.40 1.88 -13.48
CA SER A 188 -2.47 1.73 -12.48
C SER A 188 -2.12 0.72 -11.40
N VAL A 189 -2.54 0.98 -10.17
CA VAL A 189 -2.37 0.06 -9.04
C VAL A 189 -3.73 -0.56 -8.69
N ASP A 190 -3.85 -1.88 -8.76
CA ASP A 190 -5.10 -2.58 -8.38
C ASP A 190 -5.10 -2.97 -6.91
N LEU A 191 -5.56 -2.07 -6.04
CA LEU A 191 -5.64 -2.29 -4.59
C LEU A 191 -6.75 -3.26 -4.16
N ARG A 192 -7.47 -3.94 -5.07
CA ARG A 192 -8.54 -4.87 -4.70
C ARG A 192 -8.06 -6.31 -4.50
N TYR A 193 -6.90 -6.65 -5.04
CA TYR A 193 -6.36 -7.99 -4.92
C TYR A 193 -5.81 -8.24 -3.51
N ARG A 194 -6.19 -9.35 -2.89
CA ARG A 194 -5.70 -9.81 -1.59
C ARG A 194 -5.21 -11.24 -1.72
N SER A 195 -4.09 -11.55 -1.08
CA SER A 195 -3.61 -12.92 -1.00
C SER A 195 -4.48 -13.73 -0.03
N ALA A 196 -4.86 -14.94 -0.43
CA ALA A 196 -5.56 -15.91 0.41
C ALA A 196 -4.60 -16.80 1.23
N GLU A 197 -3.28 -16.65 1.06
CA GLU A 197 -2.31 -17.43 1.83
C GLU A 197 -2.36 -17.04 3.31
N ALA A 198 -2.32 -18.05 4.17
CA ALA A 198 -2.25 -17.85 5.61
C ALA A 198 -0.81 -17.48 6.01
N GLY A 199 -0.68 -16.58 6.97
CA GLY A 199 0.61 -16.09 7.45
C GLY A 199 0.48 -14.71 8.07
N GLU A 200 1.23 -14.46 9.13
CA GLU A 200 1.18 -13.17 9.83
C GLU A 200 1.61 -12.03 8.91
N VAL A 201 2.64 -12.25 8.09
CA VAL A 201 3.16 -11.25 7.16
C VAL A 201 2.15 -10.98 6.03
N VAL A 202 1.52 -12.02 5.49
CA VAL A 202 0.50 -11.88 4.43
C VAL A 202 -0.73 -11.13 4.94
N GLN A 203 -1.19 -11.43 6.17
CA GLN A 203 -2.29 -10.72 6.80
C GLN A 203 -1.95 -9.26 7.12
N GLY A 204 -0.72 -8.99 7.58
CA GLY A 204 -0.21 -7.63 7.76
C GLY A 204 -0.20 -6.85 6.45
N PHE A 205 0.24 -7.48 5.36
CA PHE A 205 0.24 -6.86 4.03
C PHE A 205 -1.17 -6.61 3.49
N ASN A 206 -2.10 -7.55 3.67
CA ASN A 206 -3.50 -7.36 3.30
C ASN A 206 -4.12 -6.17 4.05
N ARG A 207 -3.91 -6.05 5.37
CA ARG A 207 -4.37 -4.87 6.15
C ARG A 207 -3.76 -3.57 5.66
N PHE A 208 -2.48 -3.57 5.30
CA PHE A 208 -1.84 -2.39 4.71
C PHE A 208 -2.51 -1.98 3.39
N LEU A 209 -2.84 -2.95 2.53
CA LEU A 209 -3.57 -2.66 1.29
C LEU A 209 -4.99 -2.14 1.55
N ASP A 210 -5.68 -2.62 2.59
CA ASP A 210 -7.00 -2.11 2.99
C ASP A 210 -6.92 -0.64 3.41
N GLN A 211 -5.95 -0.29 4.25
CA GLN A 211 -5.71 1.11 4.66
C GLN A 211 -5.37 2.00 3.48
N LEU A 212 -4.58 1.49 2.53
CA LEU A 212 -4.22 2.26 1.33
C LEU A 212 -5.44 2.47 0.40
N ASP A 213 -6.30 1.46 0.25
CA ASP A 213 -7.54 1.55 -0.54
C ASP A 213 -8.53 2.57 0.06
N GLU A 214 -8.67 2.58 1.38
CA GLU A 214 -9.48 3.55 2.12
C GLU A 214 -8.95 4.98 1.93
N LEU A 215 -7.66 5.22 2.16
CA LEU A 215 -7.04 6.54 2.01
C LEU A 215 -7.16 7.08 0.58
N VAL A 216 -6.95 6.24 -0.44
CA VAL A 216 -7.10 6.64 -1.84
C VAL A 216 -8.56 6.95 -2.16
N SER A 217 -9.50 6.16 -1.63
CA SER A 217 -10.94 6.38 -1.81
C SER A 217 -11.41 7.69 -1.19
N GLU A 218 -10.97 8.00 0.04
CA GLU A 218 -11.23 9.28 0.71
C GLU A 218 -10.66 10.44 -0.12
N THR A 219 -9.41 10.35 -0.57
CA THR A 219 -8.77 11.40 -1.39
C THR A 219 -9.53 11.66 -2.70
N ILE A 220 -10.02 10.61 -3.35
CA ILE A 220 -10.86 10.74 -4.56
C ILE A 220 -12.20 11.40 -4.22
N GLY A 221 -12.79 11.07 -3.05
CA GLY A 221 -14.00 11.72 -2.52
C GLY A 221 -13.79 13.21 -2.33
N ASP A 222 -12.77 13.60 -1.55
CA ASP A 222 -12.41 14.98 -1.28
C ASP A 222 -12.13 15.79 -2.55
N SER A 223 -11.45 15.18 -3.54
CA SER A 223 -11.22 15.83 -4.84
C SER A 223 -12.51 16.12 -5.61
N ARG A 224 -13.54 15.26 -5.49
CA ARG A 224 -14.84 15.49 -6.13
C ARG A 224 -15.62 16.58 -5.40
N ASP A 225 -15.54 16.60 -4.08
CA ASP A 225 -16.17 17.65 -3.26
C ASP A 225 -15.55 19.02 -3.53
N LEU A 226 -14.22 19.09 -3.67
CA LEU A 226 -13.51 20.31 -4.10
C LEU A 226 -13.92 20.76 -5.50
N ASP A 227 -14.04 19.84 -6.46
CA ASP A 227 -14.54 20.17 -7.80
C ASP A 227 -15.96 20.74 -7.77
N GLN A 228 -16.84 20.13 -6.96
CA GLN A 228 -18.21 20.61 -6.77
C GLN A 228 -18.24 22.00 -6.12
N LEU A 229 -17.46 22.21 -5.06
CA LEU A 229 -17.34 23.50 -4.38
C LEU A 229 -16.80 24.57 -5.35
N GLY A 230 -15.82 24.22 -6.18
CA GLY A 230 -15.29 25.09 -7.24
C GLY A 230 -16.36 25.51 -8.25
N ARG A 231 -17.21 24.57 -8.69
CA ARG A 231 -18.35 24.86 -9.57
C ARG A 231 -19.39 25.77 -8.90
N GLN A 232 -19.70 25.54 -7.62
CA GLN A 232 -20.62 26.39 -6.86
C GLN A 232 -20.08 27.82 -6.69
N LEU A 233 -18.80 27.96 -6.36
CA LEU A 233 -18.15 29.26 -6.22
C LEU A 233 -18.14 30.03 -7.55
N SER A 234 -17.89 29.34 -8.66
CA SER A 234 -17.95 29.94 -9.99
C SER A 234 -19.35 30.48 -10.33
N ALA A 235 -20.39 29.68 -10.03
CA ALA A 235 -21.78 30.10 -10.21
C ALA A 235 -22.15 31.31 -9.34
N ALA A 236 -21.81 31.28 -8.04
CA ALA A 236 -22.06 32.39 -7.12
C ALA A 236 -21.31 33.67 -7.55
N THR A 237 -20.08 33.53 -8.05
CA THR A 237 -19.30 34.67 -8.57
C THR A 237 -19.97 35.27 -9.82
N ALA A 238 -20.52 34.45 -10.71
CA ALA A 238 -21.25 34.93 -11.88
C ALA A 238 -22.52 35.69 -11.48
N GLU A 239 -23.26 35.20 -10.49
CA GLU A 239 -24.47 35.85 -9.96
C GLU A 239 -24.13 37.18 -9.27
N LEU A 240 -23.09 37.20 -8.42
CA LEU A 240 -22.58 38.44 -7.80
C LEU A 240 -22.18 39.48 -8.85
N ARG A 241 -21.48 39.06 -9.91
CA ARG A 241 -21.09 39.97 -11.00
C ARG A 241 -22.32 40.55 -11.70
N GLN A 242 -23.35 39.76 -11.92
CA GLN A 242 -24.61 40.22 -12.52
C GLN A 242 -25.38 41.16 -11.57
N GLY A 243 -25.38 40.88 -10.27
CA GLY A 243 -25.95 41.74 -9.24
C GLY A 243 -25.24 43.10 -9.18
N ALA A 244 -23.91 43.10 -9.20
CA ALA A 244 -23.10 44.32 -9.22
C ALA A 244 -23.39 45.18 -10.47
N GLN A 245 -23.55 44.55 -11.64
CA GLN A 245 -23.94 45.26 -12.86
C GLN A 245 -25.34 45.89 -12.74
N ARG A 246 -26.32 45.16 -12.20
CA ARG A 246 -27.67 45.69 -11.95
C ARG A 246 -27.64 46.89 -11.00
N GLN A 247 -26.90 46.78 -9.90
CA GLN A 247 -26.75 47.86 -8.93
C GLN A 247 -26.07 49.10 -9.54
N GLN A 248 -25.08 48.91 -10.42
CA GLN A 248 -24.45 50.01 -11.15
C GLN A 248 -25.46 50.73 -12.06
N HIS A 249 -26.32 49.98 -12.76
CA HIS A 249 -27.39 50.57 -13.57
C HIS A 249 -28.40 51.36 -12.71
N GLU A 250 -28.83 50.82 -11.58
CA GLU A 250 -29.75 51.51 -10.66
C GLU A 250 -29.14 52.80 -10.10
N VAL A 251 -27.86 52.80 -9.73
CA VAL A 251 -27.15 54.01 -9.32
C VAL A 251 -27.13 55.05 -10.45
N GLY A 252 -26.88 54.62 -11.69
CA GLY A 252 -26.95 55.50 -12.87
C GLY A 252 -28.34 56.13 -13.05
N TYR A 253 -29.40 55.34 -12.93
CA TYR A 253 -30.78 55.85 -12.95
C TYR A 253 -31.06 56.84 -11.82
N MET A 254 -30.61 56.52 -10.60
CA MET A 254 -30.80 57.38 -9.45
C MET A 254 -30.05 58.71 -9.61
N SER A 255 -28.84 58.71 -10.16
CA SER A 255 -28.12 59.94 -10.49
C SER A 255 -28.86 60.81 -11.49
N GLU A 256 -29.45 60.24 -12.55
CA GLU A 256 -30.22 61.04 -13.51
C GLU A 256 -31.53 61.57 -12.89
N ALA A 257 -32.22 60.77 -12.09
CA ALA A 257 -33.40 61.20 -11.35
C ALA A 257 -33.07 62.35 -10.37
N MET A 258 -31.95 62.25 -9.65
CA MET A 258 -31.46 63.33 -8.78
C MET A 258 -31.14 64.59 -9.57
N ARG A 259 -30.55 64.47 -10.76
CA ARG A 259 -30.28 65.60 -11.66
C ARG A 259 -31.57 66.25 -12.18
N GLN A 260 -32.60 65.46 -12.45
CA GLN A 260 -33.91 65.96 -12.85
C GLN A 260 -34.64 66.64 -11.68
N MET A 261 -34.58 66.07 -10.48
CA MET A 261 -35.10 66.71 -9.27
C MET A 261 -34.39 68.04 -8.98
N GLY A 262 -33.07 68.10 -9.16
CA GLY A 262 -32.31 69.36 -9.02
C GLY A 262 -32.83 70.45 -9.94
N ARG A 263 -33.07 70.14 -11.23
CA ARG A 263 -33.67 71.09 -12.19
C ARG A 263 -35.08 71.52 -11.79
N ALA A 264 -35.91 70.60 -11.30
CA ALA A 264 -37.25 70.93 -10.84
C ALA A 264 -37.23 71.83 -9.61
N ILE A 265 -36.28 71.63 -8.69
CA ILE A 265 -36.09 72.50 -7.52
C ILE A 265 -35.68 73.91 -7.96
N ASP A 266 -34.75 74.04 -8.92
CA ASP A 266 -34.35 75.35 -9.47
C ASP A 266 -35.53 76.06 -10.14
N GLU A 267 -36.36 75.34 -10.88
CA GLU A 267 -37.56 75.89 -11.53
C GLU A 267 -38.61 76.34 -10.51
N VAL A 268 -38.82 75.56 -9.44
CA VAL A 268 -39.70 75.92 -8.33
C VAL A 268 -39.18 77.15 -7.59
N ALA A 269 -37.87 77.24 -7.34
CA ALA A 269 -37.26 78.42 -6.72
C ALA A 269 -37.46 79.67 -7.59
N GLY A 270 -37.25 79.56 -8.91
CA GLY A 270 -37.51 80.65 -9.85
C GLY A 270 -38.98 81.10 -9.88
N HIS A 271 -39.92 80.17 -9.85
CA HIS A 271 -41.35 80.50 -9.74
C HIS A 271 -41.70 81.19 -8.42
N ALA A 272 -41.09 80.77 -7.31
CA ALA A 272 -41.29 81.41 -6.00
C ALA A 272 -40.77 82.86 -5.99
N ASP A 273 -39.59 83.12 -6.56
CA ASP A 273 -39.04 84.48 -6.72
C ASP A 273 -39.95 85.35 -7.60
N GLN A 274 -40.40 84.82 -8.73
CA GLN A 274 -41.31 85.53 -9.62
C GLN A 274 -42.65 85.86 -8.96
N ALA A 275 -43.19 84.92 -8.17
CA ALA A 275 -44.41 85.13 -7.40
C ALA A 275 -44.21 86.21 -6.32
N ALA A 276 -43.07 86.22 -5.63
CA ALA A 276 -42.72 87.24 -4.64
C ALA A 276 -42.61 88.64 -5.29
N LEU A 277 -41.95 88.76 -6.44
CA LEU A 277 -41.88 89.99 -7.25
C LEU A 277 -43.26 90.49 -7.67
N SER A 278 -44.12 89.57 -8.12
CA SER A 278 -45.50 89.89 -8.52
C SER A 278 -46.33 90.36 -7.33
N ALA A 279 -46.20 89.70 -6.18
CA ALA A 279 -46.87 90.10 -4.93
C ALA A 279 -46.39 91.47 -4.42
N GLN A 280 -45.09 91.76 -4.50
CA GLN A 280 -44.56 93.10 -4.20
C GLN A 280 -45.12 94.17 -5.14
N THR A 281 -45.19 93.87 -6.44
CA THR A 281 -45.75 94.79 -7.45
C THR A 281 -47.23 95.08 -7.20
N ALA A 282 -48.02 94.03 -6.92
CA ALA A 282 -49.43 94.16 -6.57
C ALA A 282 -49.63 94.96 -5.27
N THR A 283 -48.77 94.76 -4.26
CA THR A 283 -48.78 95.53 -3.01
C THR A 283 -48.49 97.01 -3.28
N ARG A 284 -47.50 97.32 -4.13
CA ARG A 284 -47.19 98.70 -4.54
C ARG A 284 -48.38 99.35 -5.24
N GLN A 285 -48.98 98.67 -6.22
CA GLN A 285 -50.17 99.18 -6.91
C GLN A 285 -51.36 99.39 -5.96
N ALA A 286 -51.59 98.47 -5.02
CA ALA A 286 -52.64 98.63 -4.01
C ALA A 286 -52.36 99.84 -3.10
N SER A 287 -51.10 100.09 -2.74
CA SER A 287 -50.69 101.28 -1.99
C SER A 287 -50.90 102.58 -2.77
N GLU A 288 -50.51 102.62 -4.05
CA GLU A 288 -50.75 103.76 -4.95
C GLU A 288 -52.26 104.02 -5.13
N GLY A 289 -53.05 102.96 -5.35
CA GLY A 289 -54.51 103.04 -5.43
C GLY A 289 -55.14 103.55 -4.14
N SER A 290 -54.68 103.09 -2.98
CA SER A 290 -55.12 103.58 -1.67
C SER A 290 -54.83 105.07 -1.48
N ALA A 291 -53.64 105.53 -1.89
CA ALA A 291 -53.28 106.94 -1.86
C ALA A 291 -54.18 107.80 -2.78
N ALA A 292 -54.50 107.30 -3.98
CA ALA A 292 -55.43 107.95 -4.89
C ALA A 292 -56.85 108.05 -4.30
N VAL A 293 -57.36 106.99 -3.69
CA VAL A 293 -58.66 107.01 -2.97
C VAL A 293 -58.63 108.02 -1.81
N ALA A 294 -57.53 108.09 -1.06
CA ALA A 294 -57.40 109.08 0.02
C ALA A 294 -57.31 110.53 -0.50
N LEU A 295 -56.75 110.76 -1.68
CA LEU A 295 -56.78 112.06 -2.36
C LEU A 295 -58.21 112.41 -2.78
N ILE A 296 -58.91 111.50 -3.46
CA ILE A 296 -60.32 111.68 -3.85
C ILE A 296 -61.18 111.97 -2.62
N ARG A 297 -60.99 111.25 -1.51
CA ARG A 297 -61.72 111.52 -0.26
C ARG A 297 -61.46 112.94 0.27
N ARG A 298 -60.22 113.42 0.20
CA ARG A 298 -59.88 114.81 0.58
C ARG A 298 -60.53 115.84 -0.35
N GLU A 299 -60.52 115.59 -1.65
CA GLU A 299 -61.21 116.46 -2.62
C GLU A 299 -62.73 116.48 -2.40
N ILE A 300 -63.36 115.33 -2.15
CA ILE A 300 -64.78 115.23 -1.80
C ILE A 300 -65.08 116.00 -0.50
N SER A 301 -64.27 115.82 0.55
CA SER A 301 -64.43 116.60 1.80
C SER A 301 -64.23 118.10 1.56
N SER A 302 -63.27 118.49 0.72
CA SER A 302 -63.03 119.90 0.36
C SER A 302 -64.16 120.50 -0.46
N LEU A 303 -64.78 119.71 -1.33
CA LEU A 303 -65.97 120.09 -2.09
C LEU A 303 -67.18 120.22 -1.16
N ALA A 304 -67.35 119.29 -0.22
CA ALA A 304 -68.41 119.34 0.78
C ALA A 304 -68.29 120.59 1.68
N THR A 305 -67.08 120.96 2.15
CA THR A 305 -66.88 122.20 2.89
C THR A 305 -67.07 123.46 2.04
N HIS A 306 -66.75 123.44 0.74
CA HIS A 306 -67.10 124.55 -0.16
C HIS A 306 -68.62 124.70 -0.31
N ILE A 307 -69.37 123.59 -0.38
CA ILE A 307 -70.83 123.60 -0.43
C ILE A 307 -71.43 124.12 0.89
N GLU A 308 -70.94 123.66 2.05
CA GLU A 308 -71.36 124.19 3.36
C GLU A 308 -70.98 125.67 3.55
N GLY A 309 -69.84 126.10 3.02
CA GLY A 309 -69.43 127.51 3.04
C GLY A 309 -70.26 128.41 2.11
N THR A 310 -70.86 127.85 1.05
CA THR A 310 -71.81 128.61 0.20
C THR A 310 -73.19 128.75 0.85
N ASP A 311 -73.53 127.87 1.82
CA ASP A 311 -74.79 127.91 2.58
C ASP A 311 -74.78 128.94 3.73
N GLN A 312 -73.63 129.56 4.04
CA GLN A 312 -73.50 130.59 5.08
C GLN A 312 -73.48 132.05 4.57
N GLU A 313 -73.54 132.30 3.25
CA GLU A 313 -73.57 133.66 2.67
C GLU A 313 -74.84 134.01 1.86
N VAL A 314 -75.97 133.30 2.09
CA VAL A 314 -77.29 133.68 1.54
C VAL A 314 -78.27 133.95 2.67
#